data_AF-A0A351Y7Z3-F1
#
_entry.id   AF-A0A351Y7Z3-F1
#
_cell.length_a   1.000
_cell.length_b   1.000
_cell.length_c   1.000
_cell.angle_alpha   90.00
_cell.angle_beta   90.00
_cell.angle_gamma   90.00
#
_symmetry.space_group_name_H-M   'P 1'
#
loop_
_entity.id
_entity.type
_entity.pdbx_description
1 polymer ?
#
loop_
_entity_poly.entity_id
_entity_poly.type
_entity_poly.pdbx_seq_one_letter_code
_entity_poly.pdbx_strand_id
1 'polypeptide(L)' 'MPLKMKILWLFNHPAPYKVDFFNELGKKTNLTVLFERASESDRNRLFYHSKATHFKPVFLKSISLGSHNNIASGFLPF' A
#
# COMPACT_ATOMS: atom_id res chain seq x y z
N MET A 1 -23.75 14.29 -4.86
CA MET A 1 -22.37 14.01 -5.33
C MET A 1 -22.35 12.62 -5.96
N PRO A 2 -21.74 12.40 -7.12
CA PRO A 2 -21.63 11.06 -7.69
C PRO A 2 -20.84 10.14 -6.76
N LEU A 3 -21.22 8.87 -6.71
CA LEU A 3 -20.51 7.84 -5.94
C LEU A 3 -19.07 7.72 -6.49
N LYS A 4 -18.06 7.90 -5.63
CA LYS A 4 -16.65 7.62 -6.00
C LYS A 4 -16.46 6.11 -6.16
N MET A 5 -15.80 5.70 -7.24
CA MET A 5 -15.39 4.30 -7.49
C MET A 5 -14.62 3.75 -6.28
N LYS A 6 -15.02 2.58 -5.78
CA LYS A 6 -14.34 1.90 -4.67
C LYS A 6 -13.28 0.97 -5.25
N ILE A 7 -12.02 1.14 -4.80
CA ILE A 7 -10.89 0.37 -5.32
C ILE A 7 -10.12 -0.23 -4.13
N LEU A 8 -9.83 -1.52 -4.25
CA LEU A 8 -8.85 -2.21 -3.42
C LEU A 8 -7.62 -2.55 -4.28
N TRP A 9 -6.43 -2.15 -3.84
CA TRP A 9 -5.19 -2.38 -4.58
C TRP A 9 -4.20 -3.15 -3.69
N LEU A 10 -3.66 -4.27 -4.18
CA LEU A 10 -2.57 -5.00 -3.51
C LEU A 10 -1.22 -4.61 -4.10
N PHE A 11 -0.27 -4.25 -3.25
CA PHE A 11 1.08 -3.85 -3.66
C PHE A 11 2.13 -4.33 -2.65
N ASN A 12 3.38 -4.47 -3.08
CA ASN A 12 4.43 -5.07 -2.25
C ASN A 12 4.80 -4.19 -1.04
N HIS A 13 5.30 -2.98 -1.27
CA HIS A 13 5.76 -2.07 -0.20
C HIS A 13 5.46 -0.61 -0.57
N PRO A 14 5.44 0.34 0.39
CA PRO A 14 5.07 1.74 0.13
C PRO A 14 6.21 2.54 -0.50
N ALA A 15 6.63 2.18 -1.71
CA ALA A 15 7.63 2.96 -2.46
C ALA A 15 7.14 4.41 -2.68
N PRO A 16 7.98 5.44 -2.52
CA PRO A 16 7.58 6.86 -2.59
C PRO A 16 6.75 7.20 -3.82
N TYR A 17 7.24 6.83 -5.00
CA TYR A 17 6.57 7.09 -6.28
C TYR A 17 5.20 6.38 -6.39
N LYS A 18 5.03 5.23 -5.72
CA LYS A 18 3.73 4.54 -5.66
C LYS A 18 2.78 5.20 -4.67
N VAL A 19 3.28 5.67 -3.53
CA VAL A 19 2.50 6.46 -2.58
C VAL A 19 2.00 7.74 -3.23
N ASP A 20 2.84 8.43 -4.01
CA ASP A 20 2.46 9.64 -4.74
C ASP A 20 1.39 9.33 -5.80
N PHE A 21 1.56 8.25 -6.56
CA PHE A 21 0.54 7.76 -7.49
C PHE A 21 -0.79 7.47 -6.80
N PHE A 22 -0.77 6.75 -5.67
CA PHE A 22 -1.99 6.43 -4.91
C PHE A 22 -2.64 7.66 -4.29
N ASN A 23 -1.86 8.69 -3.92
CA ASN A 23 -2.39 9.97 -3.48
C ASN A 23 -3.16 10.67 -4.60
N GLU A 24 -2.65 10.69 -5.83
CA GLU A 24 -3.38 11.27 -6.96
C GLU A 24 -4.62 10.45 -7.34
N LEU A 25 -4.53 9.12 -7.30
CA LEU A 25 -5.66 8.23 -7.58
C LEU A 25 -6.76 8.35 -6.51
N GLY A 26 -6.38 8.49 -5.24
CA GLY A 26 -7.28 8.63 -4.10
C GLY A 26 -8.07 9.95 -4.10
N LYS A 27 -7.58 11.01 -4.75
CA LYS A 27 -8.38 12.22 -5.00
C LYS A 27 -9.65 11.91 -5.80
N LYS A 28 -9.55 10.98 -6.76
CA LYS A 28 -10.62 10.63 -7.71
C LYS A 28 -11.49 9.45 -7.25
N THR A 29 -11.04 8.66 -6.29
CA THR A 29 -11.63 7.36 -5.94
C THR A 29 -11.72 7.15 -4.43
N ASN A 30 -12.45 6.14 -3.96
CA ASN A 30 -12.34 5.65 -2.59
C ASN A 30 -11.35 4.48 -2.58
N LEU A 31 -10.07 4.81 -2.42
CA LEU A 31 -8.95 3.88 -2.58
C LEU A 31 -8.48 3.33 -1.22
N THR A 32 -8.45 2.00 -1.12
CA THR A 32 -7.71 1.27 -0.08
C THR A 32 -6.54 0.53 -0.73
N VAL A 33 -5.34 0.70 -0.20
CA VAL A 33 -4.13 0.01 -0.67
C VAL A 33 -3.63 -0.92 0.41
N LEU A 34 -3.55 -2.19 0.09
CA LEU A 34 -2.92 -3.23 0.90
C LEU A 34 -1.44 -3.30 0.53
N PHE A 35 -0.57 -3.14 1.52
CA PHE A 35 0.87 -3.36 1.38
C PHE A 35 1.23 -4.70 2.01
N GLU A 36 1.91 -5.55 1.25
CA GLU A 36 2.40 -6.85 1.74
C GLU A 36 3.46 -6.69 2.83
N ARG A 37 4.20 -5.58 2.81
CA ARG A 37 5.21 -5.23 3.82
C ARG A 37 5.37 -3.72 3.99
N ALA A 38 5.84 -3.32 5.17
CA ALA A 38 6.10 -1.92 5.49
C ALA A 38 7.42 -1.41 4.88
N SER A 39 8.39 -2.30 4.66
CA SER A 39 9.74 -1.94 4.18
C SER A 39 10.45 -3.13 3.55
N GLU A 40 11.50 -2.85 2.78
CA GLU A 40 12.45 -3.83 2.24
C GLU A 40 13.80 -3.72 2.96
N SER A 41 14.52 -4.84 3.08
CA SER A 41 15.81 -4.90 3.81
C SER A 41 16.95 -4.17 3.12
N ASP A 42 16.88 -3.98 1.80
CA ASP A 42 17.88 -3.29 0.97
C ASP A 42 17.57 -1.78 0.81
N ARG A 43 16.57 -1.25 1.55
CA ARG A 43 16.18 0.15 1.50
C ARG A 43 16.48 0.85 2.81
N ASN A 44 17.12 2.02 2.71
CA ASN A 44 17.28 2.90 3.85
C ASN A 44 15.90 3.39 4.35
N ARG A 45 15.72 3.55 5.65
CA ARG A 45 14.48 4.08 6.25
C ARG A 45 14.03 5.42 5.64
N LEU A 46 14.98 6.26 5.24
CA LEU A 46 14.72 7.55 4.56
C LEU A 46 14.07 7.39 3.19
N PHE A 47 14.15 6.20 2.58
CA PHE A 47 13.43 5.89 1.35
C PHE A 47 11.93 6.09 1.55
N TYR A 48 11.37 5.72 2.70
CA TYR A 48 9.92 5.75 2.98
C TYR A 48 9.42 7.10 3.51
N HIS A 49 9.78 8.19 2.82
CA HIS A 49 9.43 9.56 3.25
C HIS A 49 8.00 9.98 2.84
N SER A 50 7.46 9.45 1.74
CA SER A 50 6.11 9.79 1.27
C SER A 50 5.04 9.27 2.22
N LYS A 51 3.98 10.08 2.42
CA LYS A 51 2.86 9.77 3.32
C LYS A 51 1.59 9.52 2.52
N ALA A 52 0.78 8.56 2.97
CA ALA A 52 -0.58 8.40 2.48
C ALA A 52 -1.45 9.56 2.96
N THR A 53 -1.99 10.35 2.04
CA THR A 53 -2.79 11.55 2.32
C THR A 53 -4.20 11.47 1.74
N HIS A 54 -4.39 10.74 0.64
CA HIS A 54 -5.68 10.68 -0.07
C HIS A 54 -6.20 9.24 -0.28
N PHE A 55 -5.57 8.25 0.35
CA PHE A 55 -6.02 6.85 0.31
C PHE A 55 -5.83 6.19 1.68
N LYS A 56 -6.48 5.04 1.90
CA LYS A 56 -6.34 4.24 3.12
C LYS A 56 -5.23 3.19 2.94
N PRO A 57 -4.06 3.32 3.58
CA PRO A 57 -3.05 2.27 3.60
C PRO A 57 -3.42 1.18 4.63
N VAL A 58 -3.18 -0.08 4.30
CA VAL A 58 -3.29 -1.23 5.22
C VAL A 58 -2.06 -2.10 5.03
N PHE A 59 -1.32 -2.35 6.11
CA PHE A 59 -0.16 -3.24 6.07
C PHE A 59 -0.59 -4.64 6.50
N LEU A 60 -0.40 -5.62 5.62
CA LEU A 60 -0.77 -7.00 5.88
C LEU A 60 0.19 -7.63 6.89
N LYS A 61 -0.34 -8.51 7.74
CA LYS A 61 0.48 -9.42 8.54
C LYS A 61 0.93 -10.56 7.63
N SER A 62 2.10 -10.41 7.03
CA SER A 62 2.68 -11.39 6.11
C SER A 62 3.89 -12.10 6.72
N ILE A 63 4.14 -13.30 6.23
CA ILE A 63 5.35 -14.09 6.52
C ILE A 63 6.33 -13.83 5.37
N SER A 64 7.56 -13.40 5.70
CA SER A 64 8.60 -13.21 4.70
C SER A 64 9.07 -14.56 4.16
N LEU A 65 9.12 -14.68 2.83
CA LEU A 65 9.62 -15.84 2.09
C LEU A 65 10.95 -15.51 1.38
N GLY A 66 11.84 -14.79 2.09
CA GLY A 66 13.11 -14.27 1.58
C GLY A 66 13.07 -12.77 1.33
N SER A 67 14.05 -12.26 0.58
CA SER A 67 14.32 -10.81 0.47
C SER A 67 13.15 -10.02 -0.12
N HIS A 68 12.47 -10.58 -1.12
CA HIS A 68 11.47 -9.86 -1.92
C HIS A 68 10.05 -10.42 -1.84
N ASN A 69 9.90 -11.66 -1.37
CA ASN A 69 8.62 -12.36 -1.36
C ASN A 69 8.03 -12.36 0.06
N ASN A 70 6.70 -12.21 0.15
CA ASN A 70 5.96 -12.39 1.38
C ASN A 70 4.67 -13.15 1.06
N ILE A 71 4.13 -13.85 2.04
CA ILE A 71 2.82 -14.50 1.95
C ILE A 71 1.93 -14.03 3.09
N ALA A 72 0.72 -13.58 2.75
CA ALA A 72 -0.33 -13.30 3.72
C ALA A 72 -1.39 -14.39 3.61
N SER A 73 -1.78 -14.99 4.74
CA SER A 73 -2.80 -16.05 4.80
C SER A 73 -4.23 -15.57 4.52
N GLY A 74 -4.40 -14.26 4.41
CA GLY A 74 -5.65 -13.63 4.00
C GLY A 74 -5.50 -12.11 4.04
N PHE A 75 -6.30 -11.44 3.22
CA PHE A 75 -6.68 -10.05 3.46
C PHE A 75 -8.13 -10.13 3.92
N LEU A 76 -8.43 -9.76 5.16
CA LEU A 76 -9.83 -9.56 5.55
C LEU A 76 -10.22 -8.16 5.06
N PRO A 77 -11.00 -8.03 3.99
CA PRO A 77 -11.68 -6.78 3.73
C PRO A 77 -12.71 -6.61 4.84
N PHE A 78 -12.69 -5.46 5.49
CA PHE A 78 -13.84 -4.99 6.25
C PHE A 78 -15.05 -4.87 5.30
#